data_AF-A0A3N4ILR1-F1
#
_entry.id   AF-A0A3N4ILR1-F1
#
_cell.length_a   1.000
_cell.length_b   1.000
_cell.length_c   1.000
_cell.angle_alpha   90.00
_cell.angle_beta   90.00
_cell.angle_gamma   90.00
#
_symmetry.space_group_name_H-M   'P 1'
#
loop_
_entity.id
_entity.type
_entity.pdbx_description
1 polymer ?
#
loop_
_entity_poly.entity_id
_entity_poly.type
_entity_poly.pdbx_seq_one_letter_code
_entity_poly.pdbx_strand_id
1 'polypeptide(L)'
;MDQQTTGTSTMPPQQLSRPHFLALPVEIRLEVYGHCSAFTLLQLSNTCRQTRTDLDEHRSVYQKSFGYDNQISIKTGRVLQLNDVMRLDTSVEYHLFMRMYTNGRILCCGFCHNIFTGGNRTSFWRQNLCRLCKLSMDNPSWKRRGTVGR
;
A
#
# COMPACT_ATOMS: atom_id res chain seq x y z
N MET A 1 22.55 48.28 31.76
CA MET A 1 21.67 48.15 30.56
C MET A 1 22.51 47.38 29.57
N ASP A 2 22.51 46.06 29.72
CA ASP A 2 23.47 45.18 29.09
C ASP A 2 22.73 44.36 28.04
N GLN A 3 23.07 44.59 26.78
CA GLN A 3 22.47 43.93 25.63
C GLN A 3 23.23 42.63 25.36
N GLN A 4 22.52 41.52 25.44
CA GLN A 4 23.04 40.19 25.14
C GLN A 4 22.68 39.81 23.70
N THR A 5 23.70 39.71 22.85
CA THR A 5 23.63 39.30 21.45
C THR A 5 23.50 37.79 21.35
N THR A 6 22.31 37.31 20.99
CA THR A 6 22.06 35.90 20.63
C THR A 6 22.59 35.63 19.21
N GLY A 7 23.72 34.93 19.11
CA GLY A 7 24.29 34.48 17.85
C GLY A 7 23.51 33.30 17.26
N THR A 8 22.73 33.56 16.23
CA THR A 8 22.04 32.54 15.43
C THR A 8 23.08 31.82 14.56
N SER A 9 23.50 30.63 14.99
CA SER A 9 24.41 29.77 14.23
C SER A 9 23.66 29.12 13.07
N THR A 10 23.86 29.65 11.86
CA THR A 10 23.36 29.10 10.61
C THR A 10 24.19 27.87 10.23
N MET A 11 23.69 26.67 10.52
CA MET A 11 24.31 25.44 9.98
C MET A 11 24.13 25.37 8.46
N PRO A 12 25.17 24.99 7.70
CA PRO A 12 25.05 24.77 6.27
C PRO A 12 24.11 23.59 6.00
N PRO A 13 23.30 23.64 4.92
CA PRO A 13 22.40 22.57 4.55
C PRO A 13 23.22 21.31 4.28
N GLN A 14 23.12 20.33 5.20
CA GLN A 14 23.74 19.03 5.00
C GLN A 14 23.10 18.38 3.78
N GLN A 15 23.90 18.19 2.74
CA GLN A 15 23.51 17.43 1.55
C GLN A 15 23.31 15.99 1.99
N LEU A 16 22.06 15.63 2.31
CA LEU A 16 21.66 14.26 2.56
C LEU A 16 22.03 13.44 1.32
N SER A 17 23.11 12.66 1.46
CA SER A 17 23.59 11.74 0.44
C SER A 17 22.40 10.93 -0.06
N ARG A 18 22.10 11.05 -1.36
CA ARG A 18 20.92 10.41 -1.94
C ARG A 18 20.89 8.94 -1.56
N PRO A 19 19.69 8.39 -1.29
CA PRO A 19 19.55 7.07 -0.70
C PRO A 19 20.24 6.01 -1.57
N HIS A 20 21.22 5.35 -0.95
CA HIS A 20 22.14 4.39 -1.54
C HIS A 20 21.46 3.07 -1.98
N PHE A 21 20.17 2.91 -1.69
CA PHE A 21 19.45 1.66 -1.96
C PHE A 21 19.37 1.33 -3.45
N LEU A 22 19.11 2.33 -4.30
CA LEU A 22 19.07 2.13 -5.75
C LEU A 22 20.47 1.97 -6.38
N ALA A 23 21.53 2.30 -5.64
CA ALA A 23 22.92 2.07 -6.04
C ALA A 23 23.40 0.64 -5.71
N LEU A 24 22.61 -0.14 -4.95
CA LEU A 24 22.90 -1.54 -4.70
C LEU A 24 22.78 -2.36 -6.00
N PRO A 25 23.60 -3.42 -6.17
CA PRO A 25 23.42 -4.41 -7.23
C PRO A 25 21.99 -4.97 -7.24
N VAL A 26 21.51 -5.32 -8.44
CA VAL A 26 20.12 -5.74 -8.65
C VAL A 26 19.79 -6.98 -7.82
N GLU A 27 20.72 -7.91 -7.66
CA GLU A 27 20.54 -9.15 -6.89
C GLU A 27 20.17 -8.86 -5.44
N ILE A 28 20.85 -7.90 -4.81
CA ILE A 28 20.56 -7.48 -3.43
C ILE A 28 19.20 -6.78 -3.34
N ARG A 29 18.84 -5.99 -4.36
CA ARG A 29 17.51 -5.35 -4.39
C ARG A 29 16.40 -6.39 -4.52
N LEU A 30 16.58 -7.39 -5.38
CA LEU A 30 15.60 -8.47 -5.58
C LEU A 30 15.44 -9.33 -4.32
N GLU A 31 16.51 -9.59 -3.57
CA GLU A 31 16.43 -10.29 -2.29
C GLU A 31 15.58 -9.51 -1.27
N VAL A 32 15.79 -8.20 -1.16
CA VAL A 32 14.97 -7.32 -0.31
C VAL A 32 13.50 -7.31 -0.75
N TYR A 33 13.24 -7.27 -2.06
CA TYR A 33 11.89 -7.36 -2.61
C TYR A 33 11.24 -8.71 -2.30
N GLY A 34 12.01 -9.81 -2.23
CA GLY A 34 11.54 -11.14 -1.85
C GLY A 34 10.97 -11.22 -0.44
N HIS A 35 11.35 -10.30 0.45
CA HIS A 35 10.83 -10.18 1.81
C HIS A 35 9.62 -9.25 1.93
N CYS A 36 9.20 -8.59 0.85
CA CYS A 36 8.08 -7.68 0.85
C CYS A 36 6.78 -8.38 0.44
N SER A 37 5.64 -7.90 0.95
CA SER A 37 4.32 -8.34 0.49
C SER A 37 4.05 -7.85 -0.94
N ALA A 38 3.13 -8.50 -1.65
CA ALA A 38 2.68 -8.05 -2.97
C ALA A 38 2.15 -6.61 -2.92
N PHE A 39 1.46 -6.24 -1.84
CA PHE A 39 0.96 -4.89 -1.66
C PHE A 39 2.09 -3.86 -1.51
N THR A 40 3.11 -4.19 -0.72
CA THR A 40 4.29 -3.32 -0.55
C THR A 40 5.04 -3.17 -1.86
N LEU A 41 5.25 -4.25 -2.61
CA LEU A 41 5.88 -4.20 -3.93
C LEU A 41 5.08 -3.36 -4.92
N LEU A 42 3.74 -3.40 -4.85
CA LEU A 42 2.87 -2.52 -5.64
C LEU A 42 3.06 -1.04 -5.27
N GLN A 43 3.22 -0.70 -4.00
CA GLN A 43 3.52 0.68 -3.59
C GLN A 43 4.89 1.11 -4.14
N LEU A 44 5.91 0.28 -3.97
CA LEU A 44 7.27 0.58 -4.42
C LEU A 44 7.34 0.77 -5.95
N SER A 45 6.65 -0.07 -6.73
CA SER A 45 6.59 0.04 -8.20
C SER A 45 5.86 1.31 -8.69
N ASN A 46 4.98 1.88 -7.86
CA ASN A 46 4.31 3.14 -8.14
C ASN A 46 5.17 4.37 -7.78
N THR A 47 6.09 4.24 -6.83
CA THR A 47 6.95 5.36 -6.40
C THR A 47 8.26 5.44 -7.18
N CYS A 48 8.81 4.32 -7.64
CA CYS A 48 10.13 4.27 -8.28
C CYS A 48 10.09 3.53 -9.63
N ARG A 49 10.58 4.18 -10.68
CA ARG A 49 10.72 3.57 -12.02
C ARG A 49 11.73 2.42 -12.04
N GLN A 50 12.85 2.55 -11.32
CA GLN A 50 13.85 1.48 -11.25
C GLN A 50 13.26 0.21 -10.63
N THR A 51 12.56 0.34 -9.49
CA THR A 51 11.88 -0.81 -8.87
C THR A 51 10.83 -1.40 -9.79
N ARG A 52 10.10 -0.58 -10.55
CA ARG A 52 9.15 -1.07 -11.55
C ARG A 52 9.83 -1.92 -12.62
N THR A 53 10.95 -1.46 -13.17
CA THR A 53 11.75 -2.20 -14.16
C THR A 53 12.29 -3.49 -13.57
N ASP A 54 12.90 -3.43 -12.37
CA ASP A 54 13.44 -4.61 -11.68
C ASP A 54 12.35 -5.69 -11.50
N LEU A 55 11.14 -5.30 -11.08
CA LEU A 55 10.01 -6.22 -10.88
C LEU A 55 9.45 -6.76 -12.20
N ASP A 56 9.37 -5.95 -13.25
CA ASP A 56 8.88 -6.41 -14.56
C ASP A 56 9.82 -7.45 -15.19
N GLU A 57 11.13 -7.25 -15.04
CA GLU A 57 12.17 -8.20 -15.47
C GLU A 57 12.21 -9.47 -14.61
N HIS A 58 11.92 -9.36 -13.30
CA HIS A 58 12.04 -10.45 -12.33
C HIS A 58 10.71 -10.82 -11.68
N ARG A 59 9.73 -11.20 -12.51
CA ARG A 59 8.35 -11.48 -12.04
C ARG A 59 8.26 -12.58 -10.98
N SER A 60 9.19 -13.52 -10.99
CA SER A 60 9.25 -14.62 -10.02
C SER A 60 9.37 -14.14 -8.57
N VAL A 61 9.87 -12.92 -8.34
CA VAL A 61 10.00 -12.32 -7.01
C VAL A 61 8.63 -12.01 -6.43
N TYR A 62 7.81 -11.23 -7.13
CA TYR A 62 6.49 -10.87 -6.61
C TYR A 62 5.47 -12.01 -6.75
N GLN A 63 5.66 -12.95 -7.67
CA GLN A 63 4.80 -14.14 -7.78
C GLN A 63 4.84 -15.05 -6.55
N LYS A 64 5.95 -15.02 -5.80
CA LYS A 64 6.14 -15.75 -4.54
C LYS A 64 5.80 -14.92 -3.31
N SER A 65 5.58 -13.60 -3.48
CA SER A 65 5.32 -12.68 -2.39
C SER A 65 3.95 -12.93 -1.73
N PHE A 66 3.85 -12.60 -0.45
CA PHE A 66 2.60 -12.77 0.28
C PHE A 66 1.49 -11.89 -0.31
N GLY A 67 0.33 -12.50 -0.56
CA GLY A 67 -0.87 -11.82 -1.03
C GLY A 67 -0.98 -11.63 -2.54
N TYR A 68 -0.04 -12.15 -3.32
CA TYR A 68 -0.15 -12.21 -4.77
C TYR A 68 -1.09 -13.33 -5.24
N ASP A 69 -1.91 -13.06 -6.27
CA ASP A 69 -2.76 -14.06 -6.91
C ASP A 69 -2.25 -14.50 -8.30
N ASN A 70 -1.74 -15.73 -8.34
CA ASN A 70 -1.27 -16.36 -9.58
C ASN A 70 -2.41 -16.60 -10.59
N GLN A 71 -3.67 -16.71 -10.18
CA GLN A 71 -4.76 -17.08 -11.11
C GLN A 71 -5.19 -15.93 -12.01
N ILE A 72 -5.16 -14.70 -11.49
CA ILE A 72 -5.55 -13.49 -12.24
C ILE A 72 -4.43 -13.05 -13.19
N SER A 73 -3.18 -13.15 -12.73
CA SER A 73 -2.06 -12.44 -13.35
C SER A 73 -1.52 -13.07 -14.64
N ILE A 74 -1.70 -14.39 -14.83
CA ILE A 74 -1.21 -15.12 -16.03
C ILE A 74 -1.75 -14.51 -17.34
N LYS A 75 -2.88 -13.81 -17.27
CA LYS A 75 -3.57 -13.29 -18.45
C LYS A 75 -3.05 -11.94 -18.95
N THR A 76 -2.46 -11.13 -18.08
CA THR A 76 -2.22 -9.72 -18.42
C THR A 76 -0.82 -9.49 -18.98
N GLY A 77 0.16 -10.32 -18.59
CA GLY A 77 1.56 -10.10 -18.96
C GLY A 77 2.08 -8.72 -18.55
N ARG A 78 1.40 -8.05 -17.61
CA ARG A 78 1.71 -6.70 -17.13
C ARG A 78 2.45 -6.77 -15.81
N VAL A 79 3.09 -5.66 -15.48
CA VAL A 79 3.62 -5.36 -14.15
C VAL A 79 2.52 -5.51 -13.10
N LEU A 80 2.89 -5.96 -11.90
CA LEU A 80 2.06 -6.05 -10.69
C LEU A 80 1.05 -4.89 -10.59
N GLN A 81 -0.24 -5.22 -10.64
CA GLN A 81 -1.37 -4.31 -10.54
C GLN A 81 -2.11 -4.50 -9.22
N LEU A 82 -3.01 -3.56 -8.90
CA LEU A 82 -3.86 -3.65 -7.72
C LEU A 82 -4.73 -4.91 -7.71
N ASN A 83 -5.20 -5.35 -8.88
CA ASN A 83 -6.02 -6.55 -9.02
C ASN A 83 -5.25 -7.85 -8.73
N ASP A 84 -3.92 -7.81 -8.75
CA ASP A 84 -3.08 -8.97 -8.43
C ASP A 84 -2.84 -9.11 -6.90
N VAL A 85 -3.24 -8.10 -6.11
CA VAL A 85 -3.11 -8.10 -4.64
C VAL A 85 -4.41 -8.61 -4.02
N MET A 86 -4.40 -9.87 -3.60
CA MET A 86 -5.54 -10.52 -2.93
C MET A 86 -5.49 -10.44 -1.42
N ARG A 87 -4.31 -10.40 -0.79
CA ARG A 87 -4.21 -10.41 0.68
C ARG A 87 -3.29 -9.31 1.18
N LEU A 88 -3.63 -8.78 2.35
CA LEU A 88 -2.84 -7.80 3.09
C LEU A 88 -2.38 -8.46 4.38
N ASP A 89 -1.11 -8.27 4.74
CA ASP A 89 -0.45 -9.02 5.81
C ASP A 89 -0.77 -8.42 7.18
N THR A 90 -0.73 -7.09 7.26
CA THR A 90 -0.87 -6.36 8.52
C THR A 90 -2.08 -5.42 8.53
N SER A 91 -2.55 -5.06 9.73
CA SER A 91 -3.58 -4.02 9.89
C SER A 91 -3.14 -2.68 9.32
N VAL A 92 -1.84 -2.37 9.37
CA VAL A 92 -1.26 -1.16 8.79
C VAL A 92 -1.40 -1.16 7.28
N GLU A 93 -1.06 -2.26 6.61
CA GLU A 93 -1.28 -2.41 5.16
C GLU A 93 -2.77 -2.27 4.80
N TYR A 94 -3.66 -2.87 5.59
CA TYR A 94 -5.10 -2.70 5.42
C TYR A 94 -5.53 -1.24 5.49
N HIS A 95 -5.11 -0.51 6.53
CA HIS A 95 -5.45 0.91 6.66
C HIS A 95 -4.86 1.76 5.54
N LEU A 96 -3.64 1.47 5.10
CA LEU A 96 -3.00 2.13 3.95
C LEU A 96 -3.79 1.86 2.66
N PHE A 97 -4.16 0.59 2.41
CA PHE A 97 -4.97 0.20 1.26
C PHE A 97 -6.30 0.96 1.23
N MET A 98 -7.02 0.97 2.35
CA MET A 98 -8.28 1.70 2.49
C MET A 98 -8.09 3.21 2.27
N ARG A 99 -7.03 3.80 2.80
CA ARG A 99 -6.76 5.23 2.63
C ARG A 99 -6.43 5.59 1.18
N MET A 100 -5.62 4.80 0.49
CA MET A 100 -5.10 5.14 -0.84
C MET A 100 -6.03 4.76 -1.98
N TYR A 101 -6.70 3.60 -1.90
CA TYR A 101 -7.42 3.05 -3.05
C TYR A 101 -8.94 3.17 -2.95
N THR A 102 -9.49 3.26 -1.74
CA THR A 102 -10.95 3.32 -1.61
C THR A 102 -11.46 4.76 -1.56
N ASN A 103 -10.61 5.79 -1.41
CA ASN A 103 -11.02 7.20 -1.31
C ASN A 103 -12.19 7.42 -0.32
N GLY A 104 -12.23 6.65 0.77
CA GLY A 104 -13.34 6.67 1.73
C GLY A 104 -14.65 6.05 1.23
N ARG A 105 -14.73 5.57 -0.01
CA ARG A 105 -15.83 4.75 -0.50
C ARG A 105 -15.63 3.33 0.01
N ILE A 106 -16.35 2.97 1.07
CA ILE A 106 -16.42 1.58 1.51
C ILE A 106 -17.13 0.81 0.40
N LEU A 107 -16.37 0.04 -0.39
CA LEU A 107 -16.93 -0.88 -1.38
C LEU A 107 -17.55 -2.06 -0.61
N CYS A 108 -18.76 -1.87 -0.08
CA CYS A 108 -19.47 -2.89 0.69
C CYS A 108 -19.99 -4.08 -0.14
N CYS A 109 -19.64 -4.26 -1.42
CA CYS A 109 -20.13 -5.42 -2.18
C CYS A 109 -19.19 -5.83 -3.33
N GLY A 110 -18.90 -7.12 -3.44
CA GLY A 110 -18.12 -7.75 -4.52
C GLY A 110 -16.72 -8.19 -4.10
N PHE A 111 -15.81 -7.24 -3.83
CA PHE A 111 -14.39 -7.52 -3.61
C PHE A 111 -14.12 -8.26 -2.28
N CYS A 112 -14.89 -7.94 -1.22
CA CYS A 112 -14.79 -8.62 0.08
C CYS A 112 -15.19 -10.10 0.02
N HIS A 113 -15.98 -10.51 -0.99
CA HIS A 113 -16.42 -11.89 -1.13
C HIS A 113 -15.30 -12.79 -1.68
N ASN A 114 -14.58 -12.37 -2.73
CA ASN A 114 -13.51 -13.19 -3.31
C ASN A 114 -12.19 -13.16 -2.52
N ILE A 115 -11.85 -12.06 -1.87
CA ILE A 115 -10.63 -11.99 -1.04
C ILE A 115 -10.70 -12.88 0.20
N PHE A 116 -11.88 -13.06 0.80
CA PHE A 116 -12.05 -13.78 2.08
C PHE A 116 -12.66 -15.17 1.98
N THR A 117 -12.99 -15.67 0.78
CA THR A 117 -13.58 -17.01 0.58
C THR A 117 -12.58 -18.12 0.25
N GLY A 118 -11.35 -17.77 -0.13
CA GLY A 118 -10.27 -18.74 -0.35
C GLY A 118 -9.58 -19.20 0.95
N GLY A 119 -10.21 -20.08 1.73
CA GLY A 119 -9.50 -20.92 2.71
C GLY A 119 -10.00 -20.84 4.17
N ASN A 120 -10.32 -21.99 4.73
CA ASN A 120 -10.68 -22.21 6.13
C ASN A 120 -9.65 -21.63 7.11
N ARG A 121 -10.15 -21.02 8.20
CA ARG A 121 -9.44 -20.42 9.36
C ARG A 121 -9.09 -18.94 9.22
N THR A 122 -10.08 -18.08 9.52
CA THR A 122 -10.02 -17.05 10.59
C THR A 122 -11.40 -16.37 10.65
N SER A 123 -12.24 -16.86 11.56
CA SER A 123 -13.60 -16.37 11.82
C SER A 123 -13.67 -14.94 12.37
N PHE A 124 -12.54 -14.34 12.71
CA PHE A 124 -12.48 -13.03 13.36
C PHE A 124 -12.73 -11.85 12.40
N TRP A 125 -12.20 -11.91 11.17
CA TRP A 125 -12.32 -10.80 10.21
C TRP A 125 -13.64 -10.79 9.45
N ARG A 126 -14.27 -11.97 9.26
CA ARG A 126 -15.59 -12.10 8.60
C ARG A 126 -16.72 -11.38 9.35
N GLN A 127 -16.71 -11.41 10.69
CA GLN A 127 -17.79 -10.81 11.48
C GLN A 127 -17.59 -9.29 11.69
N ASN A 128 -16.35 -8.82 11.83
CA ASN A 128 -16.09 -7.40 12.10
C ASN A 128 -16.15 -6.51 10.85
N LEU A 129 -15.70 -6.97 9.68
CA LEU A 129 -15.74 -6.15 8.45
C LEU A 129 -17.16 -6.01 7.88
N CYS A 130 -17.98 -7.06 7.98
CA CYS A 130 -19.39 -6.97 7.59
C CYS A 130 -20.21 -6.15 8.62
N ARG A 131 -19.91 -6.23 9.92
CA ARG A 131 -20.49 -5.34 10.95
C ARG A 131 -20.09 -3.88 10.77
N LEU A 132 -18.86 -3.58 10.35
CA LEU A 132 -18.44 -2.20 10.08
C LEU A 132 -19.11 -1.62 8.82
N CYS A 133 -19.34 -2.42 7.77
CA CYS A 133 -20.22 -2.03 6.66
C CYS A 133 -21.65 -1.75 7.13
N LYS A 134 -22.19 -2.60 8.02
CA LYS A 134 -23.55 -2.44 8.55
C LYS A 134 -23.68 -1.20 9.45
N LEU A 135 -22.73 -0.99 10.37
CA LEU A 135 -22.68 0.19 11.25
C LEU A 135 -22.39 1.49 10.48
N SER A 136 -21.65 1.41 9.38
CA SER A 136 -21.42 2.59 8.53
C SER A 136 -22.69 3.00 7.79
N MET A 137 -23.51 2.06 7.30
CA MET A 137 -24.77 2.37 6.61
C MET A 137 -25.84 2.98 7.52
N ASP A 138 -25.83 2.63 8.81
CA ASP A 138 -26.81 3.12 9.79
C ASP A 138 -26.45 4.49 10.42
N ASN A 139 -25.31 5.10 10.05
CA ASN A 139 -24.92 6.42 10.57
C ASN A 139 -25.10 7.52 9.50
N PRO A 140 -26.22 8.26 9.45
CA PRO A 140 -26.47 9.28 8.40
C PRO A 140 -25.60 10.55 8.47
N SER A 141 -24.64 10.66 9.40
CA SER A 141 -23.88 11.89 9.65
C SER A 141 -22.89 12.30 8.55
N TRP A 142 -22.44 11.38 7.68
CA TRP A 142 -21.47 11.68 6.61
C TRP A 142 -22.09 12.28 5.35
N LYS A 143 -23.43 12.36 5.24
CA LYS A 143 -24.13 12.99 4.10
C LYS A 143 -24.09 14.53 4.08
N ARG A 144 -23.48 15.19 5.07
CA ARG A 144 -23.60 16.65 5.28
C ARG A 144 -22.35 17.50 4.95
N ARG A 145 -21.46 17.04 4.06
CA ARG A 145 -20.40 17.91 3.51
C ARG A 145 -20.28 17.68 2.00
N GLY A 146 -20.84 18.57 1.19
CA GLY A 146 -20.63 18.50 -0.26
C GLY A 146 -21.54 19.32 -1.17
N THR A 147 -22.03 20.49 -0.76
CA THR A 147 -22.54 21.51 -1.69
C THR A 147 -22.02 22.87 -1.25
N VAL A 148 -20.80 23.20 -1.66
CA VAL A 148 -20.34 24.59 -1.68
C VAL A 148 -20.87 25.17 -2.99
N GLY A 149 -21.80 26.12 -2.87
CA GLY A 149 -22.42 26.82 -3.98
C GLY A 149 -21.41 27.62 -4.79
N ARG A 150 -21.70 27.74 -6.09
CA ARG A 150 -21.08 28.72 -6.99
C ARG A 150 -21.66 30.10 -6.74
#